data_AF-A0A239IM43-F1
#
_entry.id   AF-A0A239IM43-F1
#
_cell.length_a   1.000
_cell.length_b   1.000
_cell.length_c   1.000
_cell.angle_alpha   90.00
_cell.angle_beta   90.00
_cell.angle_gamma   90.00
#
_symmetry.space_group_name_H-M   'P 1'
#
loop_
_entity.id
_entity.type
_entity.pdbx_description
1 polymer ?
#
loop_
_entity_poly.entity_id
_entity_poly.type
_entity_poly.pdbx_seq_one_letter_code
_entity_poly.pdbx_strand_id
1 'polypeptide(L)'
;MKNQHETLLEEYHKSRKSDITIDQFTYILKIYPSLLVCMSDGKLDKEEWDGVLNISKGLALLYLDQMPNTNAERVESLFRTEFRYLLENIDKWEKKFLNTLKSYLEEHPDDREFVYEAMYLFANAADGISADEQRTIDKLSSRLVLEY
;
A
#
# COMPACT_ATOMS: atom_id res chain seq x y z
N MET A 1 -12.48 10.81 20.25
CA MET A 1 -12.63 11.18 18.83
C MET A 1 -12.02 10.05 18.03
N LYS A 2 -12.69 9.52 17.01
CA LYS A 2 -12.04 8.55 16.09
C LYS A 2 -10.98 9.29 15.29
N ASN A 3 -9.82 8.68 15.10
CA ASN A 3 -8.80 9.25 14.23
C ASN A 3 -9.22 9.06 12.75
N GLN A 4 -8.56 9.77 11.83
CA GLN A 4 -8.89 9.68 10.39
C GLN A 4 -8.72 8.26 9.84
N HIS A 5 -7.82 7.50 10.46
CA HIS A 5 -7.46 6.15 10.11
C HIS A 5 -8.60 5.14 10.34
N GLU A 6 -9.18 5.14 11.54
CA GLU A 6 -10.35 4.35 11.90
C GLU A 6 -11.57 4.73 11.07
N THR A 7 -11.74 6.02 10.78
CA THR A 7 -12.84 6.52 9.95
C THR A 7 -12.74 5.99 8.53
N LEU A 8 -11.54 5.95 7.95
CA LEU A 8 -11.33 5.40 6.61
C LEU A 8 -11.55 3.89 6.59
N LEU A 9 -11.11 3.16 7.62
CA LEU A 9 -11.38 1.72 7.74
C LEU A 9 -12.89 1.41 7.78
N GLU A 10 -13.68 2.18 8.53
CA GLU A 10 -15.14 2.00 8.56
C GLU A 10 -15.79 2.25 7.20
N GLU A 11 -15.31 3.26 6.46
CA GLU A 11 -15.77 3.50 5.09
C GLU A 11 -15.36 2.37 4.14
N TYR A 12 -14.14 1.86 4.31
CA TYR A 12 -13.63 0.72 3.58
C TYR A 12 -14.53 -0.50 3.82
N HIS A 13 -14.81 -0.86 5.07
CA HIS A 13 -15.70 -1.97 5.43
C HIS A 13 -17.14 -1.83 4.91
N LYS A 14 -17.67 -0.61 4.82
CA LYS A 14 -18.99 -0.36 4.22
C LYS A 14 -19.00 -0.63 2.71
N SER A 15 -17.89 -0.33 2.04
CA SER A 15 -17.75 -0.51 0.59
C SER A 15 -17.34 -1.92 0.21
N ARG A 16 -16.51 -2.53 1.06
CA ARG A 16 -15.84 -3.81 0.87
C ARG A 16 -16.13 -4.63 2.12
N LYS A 17 -16.90 -5.71 2.00
CA LYS A 17 -17.19 -6.64 3.11
C LYS A 17 -15.95 -7.47 3.45
N SER A 18 -14.90 -6.83 3.96
CA SER A 18 -13.68 -7.45 4.48
C SER A 18 -13.69 -7.38 6.00
N ASP A 19 -13.05 -8.37 6.64
CA ASP A 19 -12.87 -8.41 8.10
C ASP A 19 -11.43 -8.00 8.49
N ILE A 20 -10.85 -7.03 7.77
CA ILE A 20 -9.47 -6.61 8.03
C ILE A 20 -9.38 -5.85 9.35
N THR A 21 -8.32 -6.12 10.11
CA THR A 21 -8.06 -5.39 11.36
C THR A 21 -7.48 -4.00 11.06
N ILE A 22 -7.46 -3.14 12.07
CA ILE A 22 -6.81 -1.83 11.95
C ILE A 22 -5.32 -1.96 11.62
N ASP A 23 -4.62 -2.94 12.18
CA ASP A 23 -3.19 -3.17 11.89
C ASP A 23 -2.97 -3.61 10.44
N GLN A 24 -3.81 -4.52 9.93
CA GLN A 24 -3.79 -4.94 8.53
C GLN A 24 -4.12 -3.77 7.59
N PHE A 25 -5.12 -2.96 7.95
CA PHE A 25 -5.48 -1.78 7.18
C PHE A 25 -4.37 -0.73 7.19
N THR A 26 -3.70 -0.52 8.32
CA THR A 26 -2.54 0.35 8.46
C THR A 26 -1.44 -0.10 7.51
N TYR A 27 -1.18 -1.40 7.46
CA TYR A 27 -0.19 -1.96 6.56
C TYR A 27 -0.55 -1.70 5.09
N ILE A 28 -1.80 -1.97 4.70
CA ILE A 28 -2.32 -1.70 3.36
C ILE A 28 -2.22 -0.20 3.04
N LEU A 29 -2.53 0.68 4.00
CA LEU A 29 -2.42 2.12 3.85
C LEU A 29 -0.98 2.55 3.53
N LYS A 30 0.02 1.98 4.22
CA LYS A 30 1.45 2.25 3.97
C LYS A 30 1.93 1.74 2.62
N ILE A 31 1.39 0.62 2.12
CA ILE A 31 1.74 0.04 0.81
C ILE A 31 0.99 0.68 -0.35
N TYR A 32 -0.12 1.38 -0.09
CA TYR A 32 -0.95 1.96 -1.14
C TYR A 32 -0.20 2.85 -2.15
N PRO A 33 0.76 3.71 -1.75
CA PRO A 33 1.58 4.46 -2.71
C PRO A 33 2.34 3.56 -3.69
N SER A 34 2.87 2.42 -3.24
CA SER A 34 3.55 1.44 -4.09
C SER A 34 2.63 0.85 -5.17
N LEU A 35 1.36 0.62 -4.83
CA LEU A 35 0.35 0.18 -5.80
C LEU A 35 0.11 1.23 -6.89
N LEU A 36 0.12 2.52 -6.53
CA LEU A 36 -0.02 3.60 -7.50
C LEU A 36 1.19 3.71 -8.42
N VAL A 37 2.40 3.43 -7.92
CA VAL A 37 3.62 3.41 -8.73
C VAL A 37 3.53 2.32 -9.80
N CYS A 38 3.14 1.10 -9.43
CA CYS A 38 2.93 0.01 -10.39
C CYS A 38 1.83 0.28 -11.42
N MET A 39 0.91 1.21 -11.15
CA MET A 39 -0.17 1.61 -12.06
C MET A 39 0.13 2.90 -12.83
N SER A 40 1.35 3.41 -12.75
CA SER A 40 1.69 4.74 -13.27
C SER A 40 1.51 4.88 -14.78
N ASP A 41 1.65 3.78 -15.54
CA ASP A 41 1.42 3.74 -16.99
C ASP A 41 -0.05 3.47 -17.37
N GLY A 42 -0.92 3.28 -16.37
CA GLY A 42 -2.35 3.01 -16.52
C GLY A 42 -2.69 1.56 -16.88
N LYS A 43 -1.71 0.65 -16.84
CA LYS A 43 -1.90 -0.78 -17.07
C LYS A 43 -1.32 -1.57 -15.91
N LEU A 44 -1.82 -2.79 -15.78
CA LEU A 44 -1.22 -3.80 -14.93
C LEU A 44 -1.31 -5.09 -15.71
N ASP A 45 -0.22 -5.43 -16.38
CA ASP A 45 -0.16 -6.71 -17.04
C ASP A 45 0.07 -7.84 -16.03
N LYS A 46 0.10 -9.07 -16.54
CA LYS A 46 0.24 -10.25 -15.70
C LYS A 46 1.61 -10.30 -15.01
N GLU A 47 2.66 -9.84 -15.66
CA GLU A 47 4.03 -9.89 -15.14
C GLU A 47 4.20 -8.87 -14.02
N GLU A 48 3.69 -7.65 -14.20
CA GLU A 48 3.64 -6.62 -13.16
C GLU A 48 2.81 -7.06 -11.96
N TRP A 49 1.66 -7.70 -12.22
CA TRP A 49 0.85 -8.27 -11.16
C TRP A 49 1.57 -9.39 -10.41
N ASP A 50 2.24 -10.31 -11.11
CA ASP A 50 3.03 -11.37 -10.48
C ASP A 50 4.19 -10.79 -9.64
N GLY A 51 4.79 -9.67 -10.06
CA GLY A 51 5.75 -8.89 -9.27
C GLY A 51 5.16 -8.33 -7.97
N VAL A 52 4.02 -7.65 -8.06
CA VAL A 52 3.25 -7.16 -6.89
C VAL A 52 2.94 -8.30 -5.92
N LEU A 53 2.52 -9.46 -6.45
CA LEU A 53 2.22 -10.64 -5.65
C LEU A 53 3.47 -11.16 -4.91
N ASN A 54 4.62 -11.25 -5.59
CA ASN A 54 5.86 -11.71 -4.97
C ASN A 54 6.33 -10.78 -3.86
N ILE A 55 6.23 -9.46 -4.06
CA ILE A 55 6.60 -8.49 -3.03
C ILE A 55 5.61 -8.54 -1.87
N SER A 56 4.30 -8.64 -2.15
CA SER A 56 3.27 -8.76 -1.12
C SER A 56 3.51 -9.93 -0.16
N LYS A 57 4.13 -11.01 -0.65
CA LYS A 57 4.55 -12.15 0.18
C LYS A 57 5.70 -11.79 1.13
N GLY A 58 6.75 -11.14 0.64
CA GLY A 58 7.86 -10.68 1.48
C GLY A 58 7.41 -9.67 2.54
N LEU A 59 6.51 -8.77 2.14
CA LEU A 59 5.85 -7.80 2.99
C LEU A 59 4.94 -8.44 4.06
N ALA A 60 4.15 -9.45 3.67
CA ALA A 60 3.37 -10.23 4.63
C ALA A 60 4.26 -10.91 5.66
N LEU A 61 5.44 -11.43 5.27
CA LEU A 61 6.40 -12.01 6.21
C LEU A 61 6.92 -10.96 7.21
N LEU A 62 7.22 -9.72 6.77
CA LEU A 62 7.61 -8.63 7.68
C LEU A 62 6.50 -8.28 8.67
N TYR A 63 5.24 -8.27 8.21
CA TYR A 63 4.07 -8.09 9.08
C TYR A 63 3.92 -9.25 10.10
N LEU A 64 4.16 -10.49 9.66
CA LEU A 64 4.01 -11.70 10.48
C LEU A 64 5.14 -11.89 11.49
N ASP A 65 6.33 -11.38 11.23
CA ASP A 65 7.44 -11.39 12.21
C ASP A 65 7.05 -10.64 13.50
N GLN A 66 6.17 -9.64 13.36
CA GLN A 66 5.56 -8.92 14.48
C GLN A 66 4.38 -9.68 15.11
N MET A 67 3.91 -10.78 14.51
CA MET A 67 2.72 -11.54 14.90
C MET A 67 2.92 -13.07 14.75
N PRO A 68 3.67 -13.72 15.67
CA PRO A 68 4.15 -15.10 15.52
C PRO A 68 3.08 -16.20 15.48
N ASN A 69 1.81 -15.89 15.76
CA ASN A 69 0.69 -16.87 15.76
C ASN A 69 -0.27 -16.70 14.58
N THR A 70 0.07 -15.87 13.58
CA THR A 70 -0.82 -15.58 12.46
C THR A 70 -0.51 -16.50 11.26
N ASN A 71 -1.55 -17.03 10.62
CA ASN A 71 -1.39 -17.89 9.44
C ASN A 71 -0.91 -17.06 8.23
N ALA A 72 0.31 -17.34 7.77
CA ALA A 72 0.96 -16.59 6.70
C ALA A 72 0.20 -16.60 5.38
N GLU A 73 -0.27 -17.77 4.96
CA GLU A 73 -1.03 -17.94 3.70
C GLU A 73 -2.33 -17.15 3.74
N ARG A 74 -2.98 -17.08 4.91
CA ARG A 74 -4.21 -16.30 5.08
C ARG A 74 -3.96 -14.80 4.96
N VAL A 75 -2.88 -14.29 5.54
CA VAL A 75 -2.52 -12.86 5.45
C VAL A 75 -2.09 -12.50 4.04
N GLU A 76 -1.29 -13.36 3.40
CA GLU A 76 -0.90 -13.17 2.01
C GLU A 76 -2.14 -13.13 1.09
N SER A 77 -3.04 -14.10 1.21
CA SER A 77 -4.28 -14.14 0.43
C SER A 77 -5.16 -12.91 0.66
N LEU A 78 -5.24 -12.43 1.91
CA LEU A 78 -5.93 -11.20 2.27
C LEU A 78 -5.33 -10.00 1.53
N PHE A 79 -4.04 -9.73 1.69
CA PHE A 79 -3.39 -8.58 1.07
C PHE A 79 -3.48 -8.61 -0.44
N ARG A 80 -3.27 -9.77 -1.07
CA ARG A 80 -3.46 -9.93 -2.53
C ARG A 80 -4.86 -9.52 -2.98
N THR A 81 -5.89 -9.91 -2.23
CA THR A 81 -7.29 -9.59 -2.55
C THR A 81 -7.55 -8.10 -2.38
N GLU A 82 -7.06 -7.50 -1.29
CA GLU A 82 -7.27 -6.08 -1.03
C GLU A 82 -6.46 -5.18 -1.98
N PHE A 83 -5.24 -5.56 -2.36
CA PHE A 83 -4.46 -4.84 -3.36
C PHE A 83 -5.15 -4.84 -4.71
N ARG A 84 -5.66 -5.99 -5.17
CA ARG A 84 -6.44 -6.06 -6.41
C ARG A 84 -7.65 -5.14 -6.38
N TYR A 85 -8.44 -5.19 -5.29
CA TYR A 85 -9.60 -4.33 -5.15
C TYR A 85 -9.23 -2.84 -5.20
N LEU A 86 -8.16 -2.46 -4.53
CA LEU A 86 -7.67 -1.08 -4.49
C LEU A 86 -7.23 -0.59 -5.87
N LEU A 87 -6.52 -1.43 -6.63
CA LEU A 87 -6.08 -1.15 -8.00
C LEU A 87 -7.27 -1.03 -8.98
N GLU A 88 -8.28 -1.89 -8.84
CA GLU A 88 -9.50 -1.83 -9.66
C GLU A 88 -10.40 -0.61 -9.31
N ASN A 89 -10.15 0.05 -8.17
CA ASN A 89 -10.99 1.13 -7.65
C ASN A 89 -10.18 2.39 -7.27
N ILE A 90 -9.08 2.66 -7.97
CA ILE A 90 -8.15 3.77 -7.67
C ILE A 90 -8.89 5.11 -7.54
N ASP A 91 -9.73 5.46 -8.51
CA ASP A 91 -10.47 6.74 -8.52
C ASP A 91 -11.28 6.99 -7.24
N LYS A 92 -11.78 5.92 -6.61
CA LYS A 92 -12.57 5.99 -5.38
C LYS A 92 -11.69 6.21 -4.15
N TRP A 93 -10.51 5.61 -4.15
CA TRP A 93 -9.69 5.44 -2.94
C TRP A 93 -8.47 6.35 -2.89
N GLU A 94 -7.90 6.76 -4.03
CA GLU A 94 -6.60 7.43 -4.11
C GLU A 94 -6.49 8.61 -3.17
N LYS A 95 -7.40 9.58 -3.33
CA LYS A 95 -7.40 10.80 -2.52
C LYS A 95 -7.57 10.51 -1.03
N LYS A 96 -8.41 9.52 -0.69
CA LYS A 96 -8.73 9.19 0.72
C LYS A 96 -7.54 8.51 1.39
N PHE A 97 -6.98 7.49 0.75
CA PHE A 97 -5.81 6.78 1.24
C PHE A 97 -4.61 7.71 1.37
N LEU A 98 -4.29 8.52 0.35
CA LEU A 98 -3.14 9.42 0.42
C LEU A 98 -3.30 10.52 1.47
N ASN A 99 -4.51 11.04 1.67
CA ASN A 99 -4.76 12.01 2.73
C ASN A 99 -4.62 11.40 4.12
N THR A 100 -5.22 10.22 4.34
CA THR A 100 -5.12 9.52 5.63
C THR A 100 -3.69 9.08 5.91
N LEU A 101 -2.96 8.59 4.91
CA LEU A 101 -1.55 8.22 5.06
C LEU A 101 -0.69 9.43 5.41
N LYS A 102 -0.93 10.60 4.78
CA LYS A 102 -0.21 11.82 5.15
C LYS A 102 -0.39 12.15 6.63
N SER A 103 -1.64 12.21 7.10
CA SER A 103 -1.93 12.47 8.52
C SER A 103 -1.29 11.43 9.44
N TYR A 104 -1.32 10.15 9.03
CA TYR A 104 -0.70 9.07 9.78
C TYR A 104 0.83 9.25 9.92
N LEU A 105 1.52 9.66 8.85
CA LEU A 105 2.97 9.90 8.83
C LEU A 105 3.41 11.20 9.52
N GLU A 106 2.47 12.11 9.81
CA GLU A 106 2.71 13.25 10.70
C GLU A 106 2.81 12.79 12.16
N GLU A 107 2.01 11.78 12.53
CA GLU A 107 2.02 11.16 13.87
C GLU A 107 3.11 10.06 14.01
N HIS A 108 3.50 9.43 12.89
CA HIS A 108 4.44 8.31 12.84
C HIS A 108 5.55 8.58 11.80
N PRO A 109 6.45 9.55 12.05
CA PRO A 109 7.48 9.92 11.08
C PRO A 109 8.47 8.79 10.75
N ASP A 110 8.69 7.85 11.68
CA ASP A 110 9.59 6.70 11.49
C ASP A 110 9.09 5.75 10.38
N ASP A 111 7.80 5.77 10.07
CA ASP A 111 7.22 4.95 8.99
C ASP A 111 7.46 5.52 7.58
N ARG A 112 8.02 6.73 7.46
CA ARG A 112 8.27 7.38 6.15
C ARG A 112 9.29 6.60 5.32
N GLU A 113 10.37 6.14 5.96
CA GLU A 113 11.40 5.32 5.30
C GLU A 113 10.77 4.06 4.70
N PHE A 114 9.95 3.36 5.48
CA PHE A 114 9.25 2.16 5.01
C PHE A 114 8.38 2.44 3.79
N VAL A 115 7.57 3.50 3.81
CA VAL A 115 6.71 3.87 2.67
C VAL A 115 7.55 4.22 1.44
N TYR A 116 8.64 4.96 1.62
CA TYR A 116 9.54 5.34 0.55
C TYR A 116 10.23 4.13 -0.08
N GLU A 117 10.86 3.29 0.73
CA GLU A 117 11.55 2.07 0.28
C GLU A 117 10.58 1.09 -0.40
N ALA A 118 9.36 0.95 0.13
CA ALA A 118 8.34 0.10 -0.47
C ALA A 118 7.94 0.57 -1.88
N MET A 119 7.93 1.87 -2.17
CA MET A 119 7.65 2.36 -3.53
C MET A 119 8.75 1.94 -4.51
N TYR A 120 10.01 2.11 -4.12
CA TYR A 120 11.16 1.69 -4.92
C TYR A 120 11.22 0.18 -5.12
N LEU A 121 10.89 -0.60 -4.08
CA LEU A 121 10.86 -2.05 -4.17
C LEU A 121 9.83 -2.53 -5.21
N PHE A 122 8.65 -1.92 -5.25
CA PHE A 122 7.59 -2.25 -6.21
C PHE A 122 7.96 -1.84 -7.64
N ALA A 123 8.48 -0.63 -7.82
CA ALA A 123 8.93 -0.16 -9.14
C ALA A 123 10.04 -1.03 -9.72
N ASN A 124 10.95 -1.52 -8.87
CA ASN A 124 12.09 -2.32 -9.32
C ASN A 124 11.76 -3.82 -9.53
N ALA A 125 10.49 -4.23 -9.42
CA ALA A 125 10.07 -5.63 -9.44
C ALA A 125 10.04 -6.26 -10.84
N ALA A 126 9.78 -5.46 -11.88
CA ALA A 126 9.53 -5.95 -13.23
C ALA A 126 10.80 -5.97 -14.09
N ASP A 127 11.49 -4.83 -14.29
CA ASP A 127 12.79 -4.76 -15.00
C ASP A 127 13.48 -3.38 -14.82
N GLY A 128 13.63 -2.95 -13.56
CA GLY A 128 14.09 -1.59 -13.25
C GLY A 128 12.96 -0.56 -13.23
N ILE A 129 13.29 0.67 -12.82
CA ILE A 129 12.32 1.75 -12.63
C ILE A 129 12.18 2.56 -13.93
N SER A 130 10.99 2.59 -14.48
CA SER A 130 10.64 3.39 -15.66
C SER A 130 10.56 4.90 -15.32
N ALA A 131 10.52 5.74 -16.36
CA ALA A 131 10.38 7.18 -16.17
C ALA A 131 9.02 7.58 -15.59
N ASP A 132 7.94 6.84 -15.89
CA ASP A 132 6.60 7.09 -15.35
C ASP A 132 6.50 6.70 -13.87
N GLU A 133 7.11 5.58 -13.49
CA GLU A 133 7.21 5.16 -12.10
C GLU A 133 8.04 6.16 -11.30
N GLN A 134 9.21 6.57 -11.81
CA GLN A 134 10.04 7.56 -11.11
C GLN A 134 9.31 8.90 -10.92
N ARG A 135 8.61 9.40 -11.96
CA ARG A 135 7.77 10.61 -11.83
C ARG A 135 6.69 10.44 -10.76
N THR A 136 6.11 9.25 -10.67
CA THR A 136 5.06 8.94 -9.69
C THR A 136 5.63 8.87 -8.28
N ILE A 137 6.80 8.25 -8.10
CA ILE A 137 7.56 8.23 -6.85
C ILE A 137 7.86 9.66 -6.39
N ASP A 138 8.41 10.52 -7.26
CA ASP A 138 8.76 11.91 -6.91
C ASP A 138 7.52 12.69 -6.45
N LYS A 139 6.41 12.55 -7.20
CA LYS A 139 5.12 13.18 -6.88
C LYS A 139 4.58 12.71 -5.53
N LEU A 140 4.61 11.41 -5.27
CA LEU A 140 4.11 10.81 -4.02
C LEU A 140 5.00 11.18 -2.83
N SER A 141 6.32 11.15 -3.02
CA SER A 141 7.33 11.52 -2.00
C SER A 141 7.16 12.98 -1.58
N SER A 142 7.00 13.89 -2.55
CA SER A 142 6.68 15.30 -2.28
C SER A 142 5.33 15.46 -1.56
N ARG A 143 4.29 14.73 -1.99
CA ARG A 143 2.94 14.83 -1.41
C ARG A 143 2.89 14.35 0.04
N LEU A 144 3.59 13.26 0.34
CA LEU A 144 3.60 12.57 1.63
C LEU A 144 4.74 13.04 2.54
N VAL A 145 5.63 13.91 2.04
CA VAL A 145 6.78 14.47 2.76
C VAL A 145 7.71 13.33 3.24
N LEU A 146 8.08 12.46 2.31
CA LEU A 146 8.93 11.28 2.58
C LEU A 146 10.43 11.56 2.50
N GLU A 147 10.83 12.67 1.87
CA GLU A 147 12.23 13.06 1.75
C GLU A 147 12.75 13.67 3.07
N TYR A 148 13.99 13.32 3.42
CA TYR A 148 14.70 13.72 4.64
C TYR A 148 15.54 14.99 4.46
#